data_AF-A0A915ZCM4-F1
#
_entry.id   AF-A0A915ZCM4-F1
#
_cell.length_a   1.000
_cell.length_b   1.000
_cell.length_c   1.000
_cell.angle_alpha   90.00
_cell.angle_beta   90.00
_cell.angle_gamma   90.00
#
_symmetry.space_group_name_H-M   'P 1'
#
loop_
_entity.id
_entity.type
_entity.pdbx_description
1 polymer ?
#
loop_
_entity_poly.entity_id
_entity_poly.type
_entity_poly.pdbx_seq_one_letter_code
_entity_poly.pdbx_strand_id
1 'polypeptide(L)'
;MSILTTNFPNIEDVERYDTERLINFLRLKILNLDEKNFKILRDQDVDGLAFLHMTEDVFIKPPFNFSYGKAKKLGMLIDSLNNQRLLTLEEALLCIPPPAFIKKLTKSIPNLGDHVPDDVFLWDDFLESVRMYEFTDKKRYQRPQFSHSKMGNIIKREQKQEQ
;
A
#
# COMPACT_ATOMS: atom_id res chain seq x y z
N MET A 1 15.36 24.53 29.28
CA MET A 1 14.47 23.36 29.36
C MET A 1 13.74 23.26 28.04
N SER A 2 14.27 22.47 27.10
CA SER A 2 13.69 22.35 25.76
C SER A 2 12.81 21.11 25.71
N ILE A 3 11.53 21.33 25.45
CA ILE A 3 10.51 20.31 25.21
C ILE A 3 10.93 19.45 24.00
N LEU A 4 11.23 18.18 24.23
CA LEU A 4 11.41 17.17 23.18
C LEU A 4 10.03 16.78 22.65
N THR A 5 9.44 17.62 21.80
CA THR A 5 8.42 17.15 20.87
C THR A 5 9.12 16.20 19.90
N THR A 6 9.01 14.90 20.17
CA THR A 6 9.49 13.84 19.27
C THR A 6 8.61 13.80 18.04
N ASN A 7 8.68 14.86 17.23
CA ASN A 7 7.98 14.96 15.98
C ASN A 7 8.55 13.88 15.06
N PHE A 8 7.71 12.94 14.64
CA PHE A 8 8.11 12.00 13.60
C PHE A 8 8.24 12.82 12.31
N PRO A 9 9.43 12.87 11.67
CA PRO A 9 9.60 13.72 10.50
C PRO A 9 8.70 13.25 9.36
N ASN A 10 8.29 14.19 8.52
CA ASN A 10 7.62 13.88 7.28
C ASN A 10 8.61 13.20 6.33
N ILE A 11 8.15 12.25 5.53
CA ILE A 11 8.97 11.58 4.52
C ILE A 11 9.64 12.56 3.56
N GLU A 12 8.96 13.64 3.16
CA GLU A 12 9.53 14.67 2.27
C GLU A 12 10.76 15.36 2.86
N ASP A 13 10.81 15.48 4.19
CA ASP A 13 11.98 16.01 4.89
C ASP A 13 13.12 14.99 4.87
N VAL A 14 12.80 13.72 5.17
CA VAL A 14 13.78 12.63 5.20
C VAL A 14 14.40 12.42 3.81
N GLU A 15 13.61 12.51 2.75
CA GLU A 15 14.07 12.39 1.35
C GLU A 15 15.15 13.42 1.00
N ARG A 16 15.16 14.57 1.67
CA ARG A 16 16.12 15.67 1.45
C ARG A 16 17.32 15.64 2.41
N TYR A 17 17.42 14.62 3.27
CA TYR A 17 18.55 14.53 4.19
C TYR A 17 19.83 14.15 3.46
N ASP A 18 20.90 14.89 3.74
CA ASP A 18 22.25 14.40 3.52
C ASP A 18 22.58 13.26 4.50
N THR A 19 23.68 12.57 4.25
CA THR A 19 24.12 11.41 5.04
C THR A 19 24.26 11.72 6.54
N GLU A 20 24.72 12.91 6.91
CA GLU A 20 24.89 13.29 8.32
C GLU A 20 23.56 13.62 9.02
N ARG A 21 22.64 14.31 8.35
CA ARG A 21 21.28 14.54 8.85
C ARG A 21 20.54 13.22 9.01
N LEU A 22 20.66 12.30 8.05
CA LEU A 22 20.10 10.96 8.15
C LEU A 22 20.64 10.22 9.38
N ILE A 23 21.97 10.22 9.58
CA ILE A 23 22.58 9.57 10.74
C ILE A 23 22.08 10.18 12.07
N ASN A 24 22.00 11.51 12.15
CA ASN A 24 21.47 12.18 13.34
C ASN A 24 20.01 11.81 13.61
N PHE A 25 19.20 11.69 12.56
CA PHE A 25 17.83 11.18 12.68
C PHE A 25 17.80 9.73 13.18
N LEU A 26 18.60 8.83 12.59
CA LEU A 26 18.65 7.42 12.96
C LEU A 26 19.14 7.19 14.38
N ARG A 27 20.09 8.00 14.87
CA ARG A 27 20.56 7.99 16.27
C ARG A 27 19.41 8.20 17.26
N LEU A 28 18.46 9.06 16.93
CA LEU A 28 17.30 9.35 17.79
C LEU A 28 16.22 8.28 17.71
N LYS A 29 16.13 7.53 16.60
CA LYS A 29 15.06 6.54 16.37
C LYS A 29 15.45 5.11 16.70
N ILE A 30 16.72 4.73 16.52
CA ILE A 30 17.19 3.35 16.67
C ILE A 30 18.35 3.28 17.64
N LEU A 31 18.04 2.99 18.92
CA LEU A 31 19.00 2.96 20.03
C LEU A 31 20.13 1.94 19.90
N ASN A 32 20.00 0.94 19.01
CA ASN A 32 20.96 -0.15 18.88
C ASN A 32 21.96 0.06 17.73
N LEU A 33 21.98 1.25 17.10
CA LEU A 33 22.99 1.61 16.10
C LEU A 33 24.17 2.29 16.79
N ASP A 34 25.32 1.63 16.75
CA ASP A 34 26.62 2.17 17.15
C ASP A 34 27.34 2.90 16.01
N GLU A 35 28.45 3.57 16.34
CA GLU A 35 29.26 4.38 15.42
C GLU A 35 29.84 3.60 14.24
N LYS A 36 30.11 2.29 14.41
CA LYS A 36 30.57 1.45 13.30
C LYS A 36 29.49 1.33 12.23
N ASN A 37 28.22 1.20 12.61
CA ASN A 37 27.12 1.17 11.64
C ASN A 37 26.97 2.52 10.93
N PHE A 38 27.09 3.64 11.66
CA PHE A 38 27.02 4.97 11.04
C PHE A 38 28.19 5.26 10.11
N LYS A 39 29.39 4.77 10.45
CA LYS A 39 30.54 4.80 9.54
C LYS A 39 30.25 4.04 8.24
N ILE A 40 29.63 2.87 8.31
CA ILE A 40 29.25 2.11 7.11
C ILE A 40 28.27 2.91 6.24
N LEU A 41 27.26 3.56 6.83
CA LEU A 41 26.33 4.41 6.07
C LEU A 41 27.05 5.59 5.38
N ARG A 42 28.02 6.22 6.06
CA ARG A 42 28.90 7.24 5.47
C ARG A 42 29.76 6.70 4.34
N ASP A 43 30.43 5.58 4.57
CA ASP A 43 31.35 4.97 3.61
C ASP A 43 30.61 4.50 2.33
N GLN A 44 29.29 4.27 2.43
CA GLN A 44 28.40 3.92 1.32
C GLN A 44 27.59 5.10 0.79
N ASP A 45 27.87 6.32 1.26
CA ASP A 45 27.20 7.57 0.87
C ASP A 45 25.66 7.47 0.89
N VAL A 46 25.13 6.91 1.98
CA VAL A 46 23.68 6.71 2.13
C VAL A 46 23.03 8.00 2.57
N ASP A 47 22.45 8.71 1.62
CA ASP A 47 21.56 9.85 1.86
C ASP A 47 20.12 9.41 2.18
N GLY A 48 19.27 10.38 2.50
CA GLY A 48 17.89 10.13 2.90
C GLY A 48 17.03 9.51 1.79
N LEU A 49 17.22 9.93 0.54
CA LEU A 49 16.53 9.36 -0.62
C LEU A 49 16.94 7.89 -0.79
N ALA A 50 18.23 7.59 -0.85
CA ALA A 50 18.73 6.23 -0.97
C ALA A 50 18.20 5.34 0.16
N PHE A 51 18.24 5.84 1.40
CA PHE A 51 17.72 5.13 2.57
C PHE A 51 16.25 4.72 2.44
N LEU A 52 15.38 5.62 1.98
CA LEU A 52 13.94 5.35 1.83
C LEU A 52 13.62 4.26 0.79
N HIS A 53 14.56 4.01 -0.14
CA HIS A 53 14.46 2.96 -1.15
C HIS A 53 15.15 1.64 -0.75
N MET A 54 15.81 1.58 0.40
CA MET A 54 16.44 0.35 0.89
C MET A 54 15.43 -0.64 1.46
N THR A 55 15.83 -1.91 1.49
CA THR A 55 15.04 -2.99 2.11
C THR A 55 15.83 -3.67 3.22
N GLU A 56 15.14 -4.42 4.08
CA GLU A 56 15.78 -5.25 5.12
C GLU A 56 16.93 -6.10 4.57
N ASP A 57 16.73 -6.74 3.40
CA ASP A 57 17.73 -7.58 2.76
C ASP A 57 19.01 -6.82 2.35
N VAL A 58 18.88 -5.56 1.96
CA VAL A 58 20.03 -4.72 1.58
C VAL A 58 20.93 -4.48 2.80
N PHE A 59 20.34 -4.24 3.97
CA PHE A 59 21.12 -4.02 5.19
C PHE A 59 21.86 -5.27 5.67
N ILE A 60 21.34 -6.47 5.40
CA ILE A 60 21.96 -7.74 5.82
C ILE A 60 23.14 -8.11 4.92
N LYS A 61 23.06 -7.78 3.62
CA LYS A 61 24.07 -8.16 2.63
C LYS A 61 25.28 -7.22 2.65
N PRO A 62 26.43 -7.66 2.12
CA PRO A 62 27.54 -6.75 1.81
C PRO A 62 27.05 -5.62 0.90
N PRO A 63 27.50 -4.37 1.09
CA PRO A 63 28.58 -3.96 1.99
C PRO A 63 28.16 -3.67 3.44
N PHE A 64 26.86 -3.65 3.75
CA PHE A 64 26.33 -3.21 5.04
C PHE A 64 26.55 -4.21 6.16
N ASN A 65 26.29 -5.50 5.92
CA ASN A 65 26.52 -6.60 6.86
C ASN A 65 25.91 -6.36 8.26
N PHE A 66 24.76 -5.69 8.35
CA PHE A 66 24.08 -5.46 9.62
C PHE A 66 23.48 -6.77 10.15
N SER A 67 23.46 -6.91 11.47
CA SER A 67 22.76 -8.04 12.08
C SER A 67 21.27 -7.97 11.78
N TYR A 68 20.63 -9.14 11.65
CA TYR A 68 19.21 -9.26 11.32
C TYR A 68 18.31 -8.33 12.14
N GLY A 69 18.51 -8.27 13.47
CA GLY A 69 17.71 -7.41 14.34
C GLY A 69 17.85 -5.90 14.07
N LYS A 70 19.03 -5.44 13.61
CA LYS A 70 19.24 -4.05 13.20
C LYS A 70 18.57 -3.78 11.86
N ALA A 71 18.79 -4.66 10.89
CA ALA A 71 18.18 -4.59 9.57
C ALA A 71 16.64 -4.58 9.63
N LYS A 72 16.05 -5.43 10.49
CA LYS A 72 14.60 -5.49 10.69
C LYS A 72 14.02 -4.17 11.19
N LYS A 73 14.66 -3.56 12.20
CA LYS A 73 14.24 -2.26 12.75
C LYS A 73 14.32 -1.13 11.71
N LEU A 74 15.37 -1.13 10.88
CA LEU A 74 15.53 -0.17 9.79
C LEU A 74 14.44 -0.37 8.72
N GLY A 75 14.19 -1.61 8.29
CA GLY A 75 13.13 -1.93 7.34
C GLY A 75 11.75 -1.46 7.84
N MET A 76 11.41 -1.74 9.10
CA MET A 76 10.16 -1.28 9.70
C MET A 76 10.04 0.25 9.76
N LEU A 77 11.15 0.97 10.03
CA LEU A 77 11.17 2.42 10.02
C LEU A 77 10.92 2.98 8.62
N ILE A 78 11.56 2.38 7.60
CA ILE A 78 11.38 2.75 6.19
C ILE A 78 9.92 2.52 5.77
N ASP A 79 9.35 1.36 6.10
CA ASP A 79 7.95 1.06 5.81
C ASP A 79 7.03 2.09 6.48
N SER A 80 7.29 2.43 7.74
CA SER A 80 6.50 3.43 8.46
C SER A 80 6.60 4.83 7.83
N LEU A 81 7.77 5.23 7.33
CA LEU A 81 7.96 6.51 6.64
C LEU A 81 7.27 6.50 5.28
N ASN A 82 7.45 5.44 4.49
CA ASN A 82 6.82 5.28 3.18
C ASN A 82 5.29 5.23 3.26
N ASN A 83 4.74 4.67 4.34
CA ASN A 83 3.29 4.68 4.58
C ASN A 83 2.73 6.06 4.96
N GLN A 84 3.57 7.06 5.25
CA GLN A 84 3.12 8.45 5.39
C GLN A 84 2.84 9.11 4.05
N ARG A 85 3.41 8.61 2.94
CA ARG A 85 3.09 9.14 1.61
C ARG A 85 1.63 8.87 1.32
N LEU A 86 0.83 9.93 1.30
CA LEU A 86 -0.40 9.94 0.52
C LEU A 86 0.02 9.77 -0.95
N LEU A 87 -0.59 8.79 -1.63
CA LEU A 87 -0.38 8.61 -3.06
C LEU A 87 -0.67 9.93 -3.78
N THR A 88 0.20 10.33 -4.69
CA THR A 88 -0.12 11.41 -5.64
C THR A 88 -1.35 11.02 -6.46
N LEU A 89 -2.01 12.00 -7.08
CA LEU A 89 -3.16 11.71 -7.94
C LEU A 89 -2.79 10.70 -9.05
N GLU A 90 -1.61 10.83 -9.66
CA GLU A 90 -1.16 9.91 -10.71
C GLU A 90 -0.95 8.48 -10.19
N GLU A 91 -0.31 8.33 -9.02
CA GLU A 91 -0.14 7.03 -8.37
C GLU A 91 -1.47 6.43 -7.93
N ALA A 92 -2.41 7.25 -7.45
CA ALA A 92 -3.74 6.81 -7.07
C ALA A 92 -4.55 6.36 -8.30
N LEU A 93 -4.41 7.03 -9.44
CA LEU A 93 -5.05 6.66 -10.71
C LEU A 93 -4.48 5.34 -11.28
N LEU A 94 -3.19 5.05 -11.07
CA LEU A 94 -2.59 3.75 -11.42
C LEU A 94 -3.16 2.58 -10.60
N CYS A 95 -3.59 2.83 -9.37
CA CYS A 95 -4.23 1.83 -8.51
C CYS A 95 -5.70 1.54 -8.88
N ILE A 96 -6.30 2.28 -9.83
CA ILE A 96 -7.66 2.00 -10.29
C ILE A 96 -7.62 0.70 -11.10
N PRO A 97 -8.32 -0.37 -10.66
CA PRO A 97 -8.36 -1.59 -11.43
C PRO A 97 -8.97 -1.30 -12.82
N PRO A 98 -8.44 -1.91 -13.89
CA PRO A 98 -8.98 -1.72 -15.22
C PRO A 98 -10.47 -2.08 -15.23
N PRO A 99 -11.27 -1.42 -16.09
CA PRO A 99 -12.70 -1.65 -16.14
C PRO A 99 -13.03 -3.14 -16.27
N ALA A 100 -13.73 -3.69 -15.29
CA ALA A 100 -14.22 -5.06 -15.39
C ALA A 100 -15.36 -5.09 -16.42
N PHE A 101 -15.16 -5.82 -17.52
CA PHE A 101 -16.21 -6.06 -18.50
C PHE A 101 -17.15 -7.15 -17.97
N ILE A 102 -18.28 -6.72 -17.40
CA ILE A 102 -19.36 -7.64 -17.03
C ILE A 102 -20.18 -7.91 -18.29
N LYS A 103 -20.23 -9.17 -18.73
CA LYS A 103 -21.08 -9.56 -19.86
C LYS A 103 -22.54 -9.30 -19.49
N LYS A 104 -23.22 -8.44 -20.25
CA LYS A 104 -24.67 -8.24 -20.15
C LYS A 104 -25.36 -9.59 -20.39
N LEU A 105 -26.29 -9.97 -19.51
CA LEU A 105 -27.08 -11.17 -19.71
C LEU A 105 -28.01 -10.97 -20.92
N THR A 106 -27.82 -11.74 -21.98
CA THR A 106 -28.69 -11.72 -23.18
C THR A 106 -29.88 -12.67 -23.06
N LYS A 107 -30.00 -13.41 -21.95
CA LYS A 107 -31.08 -14.37 -21.72
C LYS A 107 -32.29 -13.67 -21.11
N SER A 108 -33.45 -13.82 -21.75
CA SER A 108 -34.74 -13.35 -21.22
C SER A 108 -35.01 -13.97 -19.86
N ILE A 109 -35.21 -13.15 -18.84
CA ILE A 109 -35.63 -13.60 -17.52
C ILE A 109 -37.14 -13.82 -17.59
N PRO A 110 -37.68 -14.96 -17.14
CA PRO A 110 -39.12 -15.17 -17.12
C PRO A 110 -39.78 -14.13 -16.21
N ASN A 111 -40.69 -13.35 -16.80
CA ASN A 111 -41.36 -12.21 -16.18
C ASN A 111 -42.02 -12.57 -14.84
N LEU A 112 -41.64 -11.88 -13.77
CA LEU A 112 -42.35 -11.90 -12.49
C LEU A 112 -42.70 -10.45 -12.09
N GLY A 113 -43.52 -9.78 -12.91
CA GLY A 113 -44.08 -8.45 -12.65
C GLY A 113 -43.88 -7.43 -13.76
N ASP A 114 -44.62 -6.32 -13.68
CA ASP A 114 -44.77 -5.28 -14.72
C ASP A 114 -43.51 -4.44 -15.00
N HIS A 115 -42.40 -4.67 -14.28
CA HIS A 115 -41.13 -3.99 -14.52
C HIS A 115 -40.00 -4.99 -14.80
N VAL A 116 -39.55 -4.99 -16.04
CA VAL A 116 -38.34 -5.69 -16.50
C VAL A 116 -37.18 -4.69 -16.43
N PRO A 117 -36.07 -5.00 -15.73
CA PRO A 117 -34.86 -4.18 -15.77
C PRO A 117 -34.22 -4.23 -17.17
N ASP A 118 -33.77 -3.08 -17.69
CA ASP A 118 -33.09 -2.97 -18.99
C ASP A 118 -31.76 -3.74 -19.06
N ASP A 119 -31.15 -3.96 -17.89
CA ASP A 119 -29.88 -4.65 -17.69
C ASP A 119 -29.91 -5.52 -16.44
N VAL A 120 -29.58 -6.81 -16.58
CA VAL A 120 -29.33 -7.72 -15.45
C VAL A 120 -27.92 -8.28 -15.56
N PHE A 121 -27.18 -8.14 -14.47
CA PHE A 121 -25.81 -8.63 -14.32
C PHE A 121 -25.78 -9.74 -13.26
N LEU A 122 -25.10 -10.86 -13.55
CA LEU A 122 -24.91 -11.93 -12.59
C LEU A 122 -23.73 -11.60 -11.68
N TRP A 123 -23.99 -11.56 -10.38
CA TRP A 123 -22.95 -11.36 -9.35
C TRP A 123 -21.89 -12.46 -9.39
N ASP A 124 -22.27 -13.69 -9.76
CA ASP A 124 -21.31 -14.81 -9.86
C ASP A 124 -20.29 -14.59 -10.99
N ASP A 125 -20.73 -14.16 -12.17
CA ASP A 125 -19.86 -13.84 -13.31
C ASP A 125 -18.91 -12.68 -12.99
N PHE A 126 -19.41 -11.66 -12.30
CA PHE A 126 -18.59 -10.54 -11.82
C PHE A 126 -17.54 -11.00 -10.80
N LEU A 127 -17.94 -11.78 -9.80
CA LEU A 127 -17.04 -12.26 -8.76
C LEU A 127 -15.99 -13.22 -9.32
N GLU A 128 -16.32 -14.02 -10.33
CA GLU A 128 -15.35 -14.86 -11.03
C GLU A 128 -14.33 -14.02 -11.82
N SER A 129 -14.78 -13.00 -12.56
CA SER A 129 -13.91 -12.06 -13.26
C SER A 129 -12.93 -11.35 -12.31
N VAL A 130 -13.43 -10.84 -11.17
CA VAL A 130 -12.61 -10.20 -10.14
C VAL A 130 -11.62 -11.20 -9.50
N ARG A 131 -12.03 -12.46 -9.30
CA ARG A 131 -11.13 -13.52 -8.77
C ARG A 131 -10.00 -13.87 -9.75
N MET A 132 -10.26 -13.82 -11.05
CA MET A 132 -9.25 -14.11 -12.09
C MET A 132 -8.28 -12.94 -12.32
N TYR A 133 -8.63 -11.72 -11.89
CA TYR A 133 -7.75 -10.56 -12.04
C TYR A 133 -6.46 -10.72 -11.21
N GLU A 134 -5.31 -10.80 -11.87
CA GLU A 134 -4.01 -10.88 -11.22
C GLU A 134 -3.53 -9.48 -10.83
N PHE A 135 -3.65 -9.15 -9.54
CA PHE A 135 -3.05 -7.94 -8.98
C PHE A 135 -1.52 -8.10 -9.01
N THR A 136 -0.86 -7.39 -9.91
CA THR A 136 0.61 -7.41 -10.07
C THR A 136 1.35 -6.72 -8.93
N ASP A 137 0.67 -5.89 -8.14
CA ASP A 137 1.21 -5.19 -6.97
C ASP A 137 1.25 -6.08 -5.71
N LYS A 138 1.91 -7.25 -5.84
CA LYS A 138 1.82 -8.37 -4.89
C LYS A 138 2.45 -8.15 -3.50
N LYS A 139 3.01 -6.98 -3.15
CA LYS A 139 3.70 -6.82 -1.86
C LYS A 139 2.99 -5.97 -0.80
N ARG A 140 2.05 -5.08 -1.15
CA ARG A 140 1.41 -4.20 -0.14
C ARG A 140 0.05 -4.66 0.36
N TYR A 141 -0.71 -5.44 -0.40
CA TYR A 141 -2.11 -5.72 -0.07
C TYR A 141 -2.45 -7.20 -0.16
N GLN A 142 -2.93 -7.79 0.94
CA GLN A 142 -3.52 -9.13 0.93
C GLN A 142 -4.86 -9.08 0.19
N ARG A 143 -5.11 -10.07 -0.69
CA ARG A 143 -6.38 -10.19 -1.42
C ARG A 143 -7.54 -10.39 -0.43
N PRO A 144 -8.62 -9.60 -0.51
CA PRO A 144 -9.81 -9.81 0.29
C PRO A 144 -10.37 -11.22 0.07
N GLN A 145 -10.61 -11.96 1.15
CA GLN A 145 -11.27 -13.25 1.11
C GLN A 145 -12.77 -13.04 1.15
N PHE A 146 -13.45 -13.23 0.02
CA PHE A 146 -14.90 -13.21 -0.01
C PHE A 146 -15.43 -14.59 0.37
N SER A 147 -16.11 -14.68 1.51
CA SER A 147 -16.87 -15.89 1.85
C SER A 147 -18.00 -16.07 0.84
N HIS A 148 -18.18 -17.27 0.28
CA HIS A 148 -19.39 -17.63 -0.45
C HIS A 148 -20.57 -17.69 0.53
N SER A 149 -21.12 -16.53 0.90
CA SER A 149 -22.46 -16.50 1.49
C SER A 149 -23.43 -16.79 0.36
N LYS A 150 -24.34 -17.75 0.56
CA LYS A 150 -25.49 -17.97 -0.31
C LYS A 150 -26.36 -16.72 -0.25
N MET A 151 -26.07 -15.72 -1.08
CA MET A 151 -26.83 -14.48 -1.13
C MET A 151 -27.73 -14.50 -2.36
N GLY A 152 -28.78 -15.33 -2.26
CA GLY A 152 -30.03 -14.98 -2.92
C GLY A 152 -30.58 -13.77 -2.19
N ASN A 153 -30.56 -12.60 -2.82
CA ASN A 153 -31.66 -11.64 -2.86
C ASN A 153 -31.20 -10.34 -3.54
N ILE A 154 -31.94 -10.01 -4.59
CA ILE A 154 -31.81 -8.86 -5.48
C ILE A 154 -31.91 -7.57 -4.67
N ILE A 155 -30.89 -6.71 -4.73
CA ILE A 155 -30.94 -5.35 -4.15
C ILE A 155 -31.59 -4.42 -5.19
N LYS A 156 -32.85 -4.03 -4.95
CA LYS A 156 -33.50 -2.92 -5.67
C LYS A 156 -32.92 -1.60 -5.14
N ARG A 157 -32.43 -0.73 -6.04
CA ARG A 157 -32.17 0.69 -5.72
C ARG A 157 -33.35 1.52 -6.18
N GLU A 158 -34.08 2.11 -5.24
CA GLU A 158 -35.08 3.15 -5.51
C GLU A 158 -34.36 4.48 -5.75
N GLN A 159 -34.59 5.09 -6.91
CA GLN A 159 -34.26 6.48 -7.19
C GLN A 159 -35.40 7.34 -6.63
N LYS A 160 -35.08 8.20 -5.66
CA LYS A 160 -35.99 9.21 -5.13
C LYS A 160 -35.90 10.44 -6.06
N GLN A 161 -36.94 10.71 -6.83
CA GLN A 161 -37.10 11.99 -7.55
C GLN A 161 -37.85 12.99 -6.67
N GLU A 162 -37.32 14.20 -6.62
CA GLU A 162 -37.85 15.40 -5.97
C GLU A 162 -39.18 15.85 -6.59
N GLN A 163 -40.07 16.38 -5.74
CA GLN A 163 -40.95 17.51 -6.03
C GLN A 163 -40.90 18.48 -4.86
#